data_AF-E6TQA6-F1
#
_entry.id   AF-E6TQA6-F1
#
_cell.length_a   1.000
_cell.length_b   1.000
_cell.length_c   1.000
_cell.angle_alpha   90.00
_cell.angle_beta   90.00
_cell.angle_gamma   90.00
#
_symmetry.space_group_name_H-M   'P 1'
#
loop_
_entity.id
_entity.type
_entity.pdbx_description
1 polymer ?
#
loop_
_entity_poly.entity_id
_entity_poly.type
_entity_poly.pdbx_seq_one_letter_code
_entity_poly.pdbx_strand_id
1 'polypeptide(L)'
;MALLSLVLAHLIGDFFLQTEKMVKNKKLYLKRHLLHQFVVGFIALFIIFVISGEDSFLVYVAIPSILFVFFHWIIDIGKINGQSLLEKKYGQRSGWELALFVIDQLFHFVTIVVISVIFFNIDVYNLSNQFLISIGLIEGITPSFSPGQKVVFVVIMLIIATSVSGHLIRIFLGSFTNYLSLFEGKYTLKDKRNGQYDSSKGNYQNTNIVEEYTYMVLKDQDLSRGKIIGYLERLLVIVLVMNDSISSIAFIIAAKSITRFKQLDDRDWAEYFLLGTLASIFLAIVYGIIIKFIV
;
A
#
# COMPACT_ATOMS: atom_id res chain seq x y z
N MET A 1 -16.42 -17.23 -5.88
CA MET A 1 -16.83 -16.64 -4.58
C MET A 1 -15.82 -16.91 -3.48
N ALA A 2 -15.44 -18.16 -3.22
CA ALA A 2 -14.54 -18.51 -2.12
C ALA A 2 -13.22 -17.70 -2.09
N LEU A 3 -12.51 -17.65 -3.23
CA LEU A 3 -11.27 -16.88 -3.35
C LEU A 3 -11.46 -15.39 -3.01
N LEU A 4 -12.48 -14.75 -3.58
CA LEU A 4 -12.77 -13.33 -3.32
C LEU A 4 -13.07 -13.08 -1.84
N SER A 5 -13.88 -13.93 -1.21
CA SER A 5 -14.21 -13.79 0.20
C SER A 5 -12.98 -13.98 1.12
N LEU A 6 -12.06 -14.90 0.77
CA LEU A 6 -10.82 -15.09 1.52
C LEU A 6 -9.84 -13.92 1.34
N VAL A 7 -9.72 -13.38 0.12
CA VAL A 7 -8.96 -12.14 -0.15
C VAL A 7 -9.55 -10.98 0.66
N LEU A 8 -10.87 -10.82 0.66
CA LEU A 8 -11.55 -9.80 1.45
C LEU A 8 -11.28 -9.98 2.96
N ALA A 9 -11.38 -11.20 3.47
CA ALA A 9 -11.14 -11.52 4.87
C ALA A 9 -9.71 -11.15 5.30
N HIS A 10 -8.72 -11.53 4.49
CA HIS A 10 -7.31 -11.17 4.70
C HIS A 10 -7.12 -9.65 4.75
N LEU A 11 -7.65 -8.94 3.75
CA LEU A 11 -7.52 -7.47 3.68
C LEU A 11 -8.16 -6.77 4.87
N ILE A 12 -9.33 -7.24 5.32
CA ILE A 12 -9.99 -6.71 6.52
C ILE A 12 -9.12 -6.97 7.75
N GLY A 13 -8.62 -8.19 7.94
CA GLY A 13 -7.78 -8.52 9.08
C GLY A 13 -6.48 -7.71 9.12
N ASP A 14 -5.80 -7.57 7.99
CA ASP A 14 -4.46 -6.97 7.91
C ASP A 14 -4.49 -5.43 7.85
N PHE A 15 -5.47 -4.82 7.19
CA PHE A 15 -5.47 -3.37 6.97
C PHE A 15 -6.56 -2.62 7.73
N PHE A 16 -7.64 -3.29 8.13
CA PHE A 16 -8.76 -2.65 8.83
C PHE A 16 -8.71 -2.94 10.34
N LEU A 17 -8.52 -4.19 10.73
CA LEU A 17 -8.46 -4.61 12.13
C LEU A 17 -7.08 -4.43 12.77
N GLN A 18 -6.01 -4.46 11.97
CA GLN A 18 -4.67 -4.19 12.46
C GLN A 18 -4.47 -2.69 12.71
N THR A 19 -4.26 -2.33 13.98
CA THR A 19 -4.08 -0.91 14.36
C THR A 19 -2.62 -0.47 14.24
N GLU A 20 -2.36 0.84 14.12
CA GLU A 20 -1.00 1.41 14.12
C GLU A 20 -0.19 1.01 15.37
N LYS A 21 -0.86 0.81 16.52
CA LYS A 21 -0.22 0.30 17.75
C LYS A 21 0.29 -1.13 17.58
N MET A 22 -0.48 -1.98 16.90
CA MET A 22 -0.09 -3.36 16.58
C MET A 22 1.08 -3.39 15.60
N VAL A 23 1.09 -2.49 14.60
CA VAL A 23 2.18 -2.37 13.63
C VAL A 23 3.48 -1.87 14.29
N LYS A 24 3.39 -0.92 15.23
CA LYS A 24 4.58 -0.45 15.97
C LYS A 24 5.15 -1.53 16.90
N ASN A 25 4.28 -2.34 17.52
CA ASN A 25 4.68 -3.36 18.50
C ASN A 25 4.26 -4.78 18.06
N LYS A 26 4.68 -5.21 16.86
CA LYS A 26 4.23 -6.48 16.24
C LYS A 26 4.44 -7.71 17.12
N LYS A 27 5.60 -7.82 17.78
CA LYS A 27 5.90 -8.96 18.67
C LYS A 27 4.91 -9.07 19.83
N LEU A 28 4.49 -7.96 20.42
CA LEU A 28 3.56 -7.94 21.55
C LEU A 28 2.13 -8.31 21.12
N TYR A 29 1.71 -7.82 19.96
CA TYR A 29 0.33 -7.96 19.48
C TYR A 29 0.10 -9.13 18.50
N LEU A 30 1.12 -9.96 18.24
CA LEU A 30 1.05 -11.06 17.29
C LEU A 30 -0.16 -11.98 17.55
N LYS A 31 -0.39 -12.40 18.80
CA LYS A 31 -1.53 -13.27 19.14
C LYS A 31 -2.88 -12.63 18.84
N ARG A 32 -3.02 -11.32 19.10
CA ARG A 32 -4.26 -10.58 18.83
C ARG A 32 -4.48 -10.42 17.32
N HIS A 33 -3.41 -10.19 16.57
CA HIS A 33 -3.45 -10.15 15.11
C HIS A 33 -3.97 -11.46 14.53
N LEU A 34 -3.37 -12.58 14.94
CA LEU A 34 -3.77 -13.92 14.49
C LEU A 34 -5.20 -14.27 14.90
N LEU A 35 -5.66 -13.83 16.08
CA LEU A 35 -7.04 -14.05 16.50
C LEU A 35 -8.03 -13.34 15.58
N HIS A 36 -7.77 -12.08 15.24
CA HIS A 36 -8.62 -11.33 14.31
C HIS A 36 -8.64 -11.98 12.93
N GLN A 37 -7.48 -12.45 12.45
CA GLN A 37 -7.38 -13.17 11.17
C GLN A 37 -8.16 -14.48 11.19
N PHE A 38 -8.07 -15.24 12.29
CA PHE A 38 -8.86 -16.44 12.48
C PHE A 38 -10.35 -16.15 12.41
N VAL A 39 -10.82 -15.15 13.17
CA VAL A 39 -12.25 -14.83 13.27
C VAL A 39 -12.81 -14.38 11.93
N VAL A 40 -12.14 -13.46 11.23
CA VAL A 40 -12.64 -12.97 9.94
C VAL A 40 -12.58 -14.06 8.87
N GLY A 41 -11.48 -14.82 8.82
CA GLY A 41 -11.33 -15.95 7.89
C GLY A 41 -12.37 -17.05 8.14
N PHE A 42 -12.61 -17.41 9.41
CA PHE A 42 -13.62 -18.38 9.81
C PHE A 42 -15.03 -17.92 9.41
N ILE A 43 -15.38 -16.66 9.67
CA ILE A 43 -16.69 -16.11 9.27
C ILE A 43 -16.86 -16.18 7.75
N ALA A 44 -15.83 -15.79 6.98
CA ALA A 44 -15.90 -15.85 5.52
C ALA A 44 -16.10 -17.28 5.01
N LEU A 45 -15.36 -18.25 5.54
CA LEU A 45 -15.50 -19.67 5.21
C LEU A 45 -16.84 -20.24 5.63
N PHE A 46 -17.35 -19.86 6.80
CA PHE A 46 -18.65 -20.28 7.29
C PHE A 46 -19.79 -19.77 6.40
N ILE A 47 -19.73 -18.51 5.95
CA ILE A 47 -20.70 -17.96 5.00
C ILE A 47 -20.66 -18.73 3.68
N ILE A 48 -19.46 -19.04 3.16
CA ILE A 48 -19.32 -19.84 1.93
C ILE A 48 -19.95 -21.22 2.11
N PHE A 49 -19.66 -21.89 3.21
CA PHE A 49 -20.17 -23.22 3.53
C PHE A 49 -21.70 -23.26 3.56
N VAL A 50 -22.34 -22.27 4.21
CA VAL A 50 -23.81 -22.16 4.24
C VAL A 50 -24.38 -21.92 2.85
N ILE A 51 -23.71 -21.11 2.01
CA ILE A 51 -24.17 -20.81 0.65
C ILE A 51 -23.94 -22.00 -0.31
N SER A 52 -22.85 -22.75 -0.15
CA SER A 52 -22.50 -23.86 -1.03
C SER A 52 -23.35 -25.10 -0.76
N GLY A 53 -23.94 -25.22 0.45
CA GLY A 53 -24.75 -26.39 0.82
C GLY A 53 -23.92 -27.67 0.93
N GLU A 54 -22.62 -27.53 1.20
CA GLU A 54 -21.72 -28.68 1.37
C GLU A 54 -21.96 -29.34 2.73
N ASP A 55 -21.81 -30.66 2.80
CA ASP A 55 -22.14 -31.40 4.04
C ASP A 55 -21.00 -31.41 5.07
N SER A 56 -19.76 -31.26 4.62
CA SER A 56 -18.57 -31.49 5.45
C SER A 56 -17.98 -30.21 6.04
N PHE A 57 -18.54 -29.75 7.16
CA PHE A 57 -18.04 -28.57 7.90
C PHE A 57 -16.54 -28.64 8.20
N LEU A 58 -16.02 -29.83 8.54
CA LEU A 58 -14.59 -30.02 8.85
C LEU A 58 -13.70 -29.67 7.65
N VAL A 59 -14.09 -30.09 6.45
CA VAL A 59 -13.31 -29.92 5.22
C VAL A 59 -13.37 -28.49 4.72
N TYR A 60 -14.55 -27.86 4.75
CA TYR A 60 -14.73 -26.54 4.14
C TYR A 60 -14.55 -25.36 5.09
N VAL A 61 -14.58 -25.58 6.41
CA VAL A 61 -14.47 -24.50 7.40
C VAL A 61 -13.34 -24.75 8.38
N ALA A 62 -13.37 -25.85 9.14
CA ALA A 62 -12.47 -26.03 10.27
C ALA A 62 -10.99 -26.17 9.84
N ILE A 63 -10.69 -27.12 8.94
CA ILE A 63 -9.31 -27.36 8.47
C ILE A 63 -8.75 -26.14 7.72
N PRO A 64 -9.47 -25.52 6.75
CA PRO A 64 -8.97 -24.34 6.05
C PRO A 64 -8.73 -23.15 6.99
N SER A 65 -9.57 -22.94 8.00
CA SER A 65 -9.38 -21.86 8.97
C SER A 65 -8.11 -22.03 9.81
N ILE A 66 -7.82 -23.27 10.24
CA ILE A 66 -6.60 -23.59 10.99
C ILE A 66 -5.37 -23.37 10.11
N LEU A 67 -5.39 -23.89 8.87
CA LEU A 67 -4.29 -23.73 7.92
C LEU A 67 -4.06 -22.25 7.57
N PHE A 68 -5.13 -21.49 7.35
CA PHE A 68 -5.06 -20.06 7.04
C PHE A 68 -4.29 -19.29 8.11
N VAL A 69 -4.64 -19.50 9.39
CA VAL A 69 -3.94 -18.85 10.52
C VAL A 69 -2.54 -19.38 10.73
N PHE A 70 -2.32 -20.68 10.53
CA PHE A 70 -1.00 -21.28 10.65
C PHE A 70 0.00 -20.67 9.65
N PHE A 71 -0.42 -20.50 8.38
CA PHE A 71 0.41 -19.85 7.38
C PHE A 71 0.60 -18.36 7.66
N HIS A 72 -0.45 -17.66 8.11
CA HIS A 72 -0.36 -16.26 8.52
C HIS A 72 0.71 -16.08 9.63
N TRP A 73 0.69 -16.96 10.63
CA TRP A 73 1.68 -16.98 11.71
C TRP A 73 3.12 -17.17 11.21
N ILE A 74 3.35 -18.10 10.27
CA ILE A 74 4.67 -18.33 9.67
C ILE A 74 5.16 -17.07 8.95
N ILE A 75 4.31 -16.45 8.13
CA ILE A 75 4.68 -15.29 7.32
C ILE A 75 4.98 -14.09 8.22
N ASP A 76 4.12 -13.83 9.22
CA ASP A 76 4.31 -12.74 10.18
C ASP A 76 5.62 -12.87 10.97
N ILE A 77 5.95 -14.07 11.44
CA ILE A 77 7.24 -14.33 12.10
C ILE A 77 8.39 -14.10 11.12
N GLY A 78 8.27 -14.61 9.89
CA GLY A 78 9.26 -14.42 8.83
C GLY A 78 9.53 -12.94 8.59
N LYS A 79 8.47 -12.12 8.51
CA LYS A 79 8.55 -10.66 8.34
C LYS A 79 9.24 -9.98 9.52
N ILE A 80 8.85 -10.32 10.76
CA ILE A 80 9.45 -9.73 11.98
C ILE A 80 10.95 -10.03 12.04
N ASN A 81 11.33 -11.28 11.74
CA ASN A 81 12.73 -11.69 11.75
C ASN A 81 13.51 -11.03 10.60
N GLY A 82 12.98 -11.04 9.38
CA GLY A 82 13.58 -10.37 8.21
C GLY A 82 13.80 -8.88 8.44
N GLN A 83 12.82 -8.19 9.03
CA GLN A 83 12.94 -6.78 9.39
C GLN A 83 14.08 -6.57 10.40
N SER A 84 14.16 -7.39 11.46
CA SER A 84 15.22 -7.28 12.46
C SER A 84 16.63 -7.54 11.90
N LEU A 85 16.76 -8.38 10.87
CA LEU A 85 18.03 -8.65 10.21
C LEU A 85 18.47 -7.48 9.32
N LEU A 86 17.53 -6.90 8.58
CA LEU A 86 17.80 -5.75 7.71
C LEU A 86 18.10 -4.48 8.51
N GLU A 87 17.40 -4.25 9.62
CA GLU A 87 17.69 -3.14 10.53
C GLU A 87 19.14 -3.20 11.05
N LYS A 88 19.64 -4.40 11.39
CA LYS A 88 21.04 -4.59 11.81
C LYS A 88 22.06 -4.34 10.69
N LYS A 89 21.71 -4.67 9.44
CA LYS A 89 22.65 -4.66 8.31
C LYS A 89 22.69 -3.33 7.55
N TYR A 90 21.54 -2.67 7.40
CA TYR A 90 21.37 -1.48 6.55
C TYR A 90 20.80 -0.27 7.29
N GLY A 91 20.53 -0.39 8.59
CA GLY A 91 19.88 0.66 9.38
C GLY A 91 18.37 0.73 9.15
N GLN A 92 17.70 1.54 9.97
CA GLN A 92 16.24 1.50 10.16
C GLN A 92 15.40 2.16 9.06
N ARG A 93 15.99 2.56 7.92
CA ARG A 93 15.29 3.29 6.85
C ARG A 93 15.84 2.95 5.48
N SER A 94 15.72 1.69 5.10
CA SER A 94 16.17 1.19 3.80
C SER A 94 14.99 0.80 2.91
N GLY A 95 15.12 0.96 1.59
CA GLY A 95 14.10 0.55 0.62
C GLY A 95 13.74 -0.94 0.64
N TRP A 96 14.54 -1.76 1.34
CA TRP A 96 14.20 -3.14 1.66
C TRP A 96 12.91 -3.29 2.47
N GLU A 97 12.45 -2.26 3.19
CA GLU A 97 11.15 -2.29 3.87
C GLU A 97 9.98 -2.43 2.89
N LEU A 98 10.05 -1.75 1.74
CA LEU A 98 9.05 -1.88 0.70
C LEU A 98 9.07 -3.28 0.10
N ALA A 99 10.27 -3.80 -0.20
CA ALA A 99 10.42 -5.15 -0.74
C ALA A 99 9.88 -6.21 0.23
N LEU A 100 10.22 -6.12 1.52
CA LEU A 100 9.69 -6.99 2.56
C LEU A 100 8.17 -6.92 2.66
N PHE A 101 7.60 -5.71 2.61
CA PHE A 101 6.15 -5.54 2.64
C PHE A 101 5.47 -6.19 1.42
N VAL A 102 6.01 -5.99 0.21
CA VAL A 102 5.46 -6.60 -1.01
C VAL A 102 5.58 -8.12 -0.96
N ILE A 103 6.74 -8.66 -0.58
CA ILE A 103 6.97 -10.11 -0.47
C ILE A 103 6.04 -10.74 0.57
N ASP A 104 5.84 -10.07 1.70
CA ASP A 104 4.88 -10.48 2.72
C ASP A 104 3.46 -10.59 2.18
N GLN A 105 2.96 -9.57 1.47
CA GLN A 105 1.62 -9.60 0.89
C GLN A 105 1.49 -10.66 -0.23
N LEU A 106 2.56 -10.89 -1.01
CA LEU A 106 2.59 -11.97 -2.00
C LEU A 106 2.49 -13.35 -1.35
N PHE A 107 3.21 -13.60 -0.26
CA PHE A 107 3.10 -14.88 0.44
C PHE A 107 1.70 -15.11 1.01
N HIS A 108 1.08 -14.10 1.61
CA HIS A 108 -0.32 -14.20 2.07
C HIS A 108 -1.29 -14.46 0.92
N PHE A 109 -1.12 -13.80 -0.23
CA PHE A 109 -1.95 -14.06 -1.39
C PHE A 109 -1.77 -15.48 -1.93
N VAL A 110 -0.53 -15.97 -1.99
CA VAL A 110 -0.22 -17.35 -2.40
C VAL A 110 -0.89 -18.35 -1.46
N THR A 111 -0.88 -18.14 -0.14
CA THR A 111 -1.53 -19.08 0.79
C THR A 111 -3.05 -19.08 0.63
N ILE A 112 -3.66 -17.93 0.37
CA ILE A 112 -5.09 -17.84 0.02
C ILE A 112 -5.40 -18.65 -1.25
N VAL A 113 -4.58 -18.51 -2.30
CA VAL A 113 -4.74 -19.27 -3.54
C VAL A 113 -4.58 -20.76 -3.29
N VAL A 114 -3.53 -21.18 -2.57
CA VAL A 114 -3.26 -22.59 -2.25
C VAL A 114 -4.43 -23.22 -1.47
N ILE A 115 -4.93 -22.54 -0.43
CA ILE A 115 -6.11 -23.01 0.32
C ILE A 115 -7.33 -23.10 -0.60
N SER A 116 -7.51 -22.12 -1.49
CA SER A 116 -8.63 -22.11 -2.42
C SER A 116 -8.57 -23.25 -3.44
N VAL A 117 -7.38 -23.58 -3.94
CA VAL A 117 -7.16 -24.71 -4.86
C VAL A 117 -7.45 -26.04 -4.16
N ILE A 118 -6.92 -26.24 -2.96
CA ILE A 118 -7.01 -27.52 -2.24
C ILE A 118 -8.44 -27.81 -1.75
N PHE A 119 -9.13 -26.82 -1.18
CA PHE A 119 -10.41 -27.05 -0.49
C PHE A 119 -11.64 -26.66 -1.33
N PHE A 120 -11.48 -25.82 -2.35
CA PHE A 120 -12.59 -25.36 -3.18
C PHE A 120 -12.42 -25.74 -4.66
N ASN A 121 -11.44 -26.61 -4.98
CA ASN A 121 -11.16 -27.11 -6.32
C ASN A 121 -11.06 -26.00 -7.38
N ILE A 122 -10.46 -24.86 -7.01
CA ILE A 122 -10.27 -23.76 -7.96
C ILE A 122 -9.17 -24.14 -8.96
N ASP A 123 -9.52 -24.11 -10.24
CA ASP A 123 -8.55 -24.25 -11.33
C ASP A 123 -7.83 -22.91 -11.58
N VAL A 124 -6.54 -22.88 -11.27
CA VAL A 124 -5.68 -21.70 -11.41
C VAL A 124 -5.55 -21.24 -12.86
N TYR A 125 -5.50 -22.16 -13.82
CA TYR A 125 -5.35 -21.83 -15.23
C TYR A 125 -6.62 -21.18 -15.77
N ASN A 126 -7.79 -21.72 -15.42
CA ASN A 126 -9.06 -21.12 -15.80
C ASN A 126 -9.27 -19.75 -15.13
N LEU A 127 -8.90 -19.63 -13.85
CA LEU A 127 -8.98 -18.37 -13.13
C LEU A 127 -8.09 -17.28 -13.77
N SER A 128 -6.84 -17.62 -14.11
CA SER A 128 -5.91 -16.65 -14.70
C SER A 128 -6.39 -16.20 -16.08
N ASN A 129 -6.87 -17.12 -16.92
CA ASN A 129 -7.45 -16.78 -18.22
C ASN A 129 -8.70 -15.91 -18.07
N GLN A 130 -9.63 -16.26 -17.16
CA GLN A 130 -10.81 -15.44 -16.89
C GLN A 130 -10.43 -14.03 -16.46
N PHE A 131 -9.43 -13.88 -15.58
CA PHE A 131 -8.95 -12.58 -15.15
C PHE A 131 -8.36 -11.78 -16.33
N LEU A 132 -7.48 -12.39 -17.13
CA LEU A 132 -6.82 -11.74 -18.27
C LEU A 132 -7.81 -11.31 -19.36
N ILE A 133 -8.83 -12.13 -19.64
CA ILE A 133 -9.93 -11.77 -20.56
C ILE A 133 -10.75 -10.62 -19.96
N SER A 134 -11.05 -10.67 -18.66
CA SER A 134 -11.86 -9.64 -17.99
C SER A 134 -11.20 -8.28 -18.09
N ILE A 135 -9.88 -8.19 -17.92
CA ILE A 135 -9.12 -6.93 -18.03
C ILE A 135 -8.74 -6.56 -19.48
N GLY A 136 -9.19 -7.32 -20.48
CA GLY A 136 -8.96 -7.04 -21.90
C GLY A 136 -7.54 -7.29 -22.41
N LEU A 137 -6.73 -8.09 -21.71
CA LEU A 137 -5.37 -8.44 -22.17
C LEU A 137 -5.33 -9.62 -23.14
N ILE A 138 -6.34 -10.48 -23.10
CA ILE A 138 -6.48 -11.65 -23.99
C ILE A 138 -7.87 -11.63 -24.61
N GLU A 139 -7.96 -11.96 -25.89
CA GLU A 139 -9.23 -12.13 -26.58
C GLU A 139 -9.97 -13.38 -26.08
N GLY A 140 -11.25 -13.21 -25.76
CA GLY A 140 -12.08 -14.31 -25.29
C GLY A 140 -13.49 -13.85 -24.94
N ILE A 141 -14.34 -14.82 -24.61
CA ILE A 141 -15.69 -14.53 -24.14
C ILE A 141 -15.56 -13.95 -22.72
N THR A 142 -16.03 -12.71 -22.54
CA THR A 142 -16.02 -12.05 -21.23
C THR A 142 -16.79 -12.89 -20.22
N PRO A 143 -16.15 -13.36 -19.13
CA PRO A 143 -16.84 -14.18 -18.15
C PRO A 143 -17.95 -13.37 -17.45
N SER A 144 -19.15 -13.94 -17.39
CA SER A 144 -20.26 -13.31 -16.67
C SER A 144 -20.11 -13.54 -15.17
N PHE A 145 -19.65 -12.54 -14.43
CA PHE A 145 -19.61 -12.59 -12.97
C PHE A 145 -21.01 -12.41 -12.36
N SER A 146 -21.30 -13.17 -11.30
CA SER A 146 -22.56 -12.99 -10.58
C SER A 146 -22.60 -11.63 -9.87
N PRO A 147 -23.79 -11.04 -9.63
CA PRO A 147 -23.90 -9.75 -8.92
C PRO A 147 -23.17 -9.74 -7.57
N GLY A 148 -23.23 -10.85 -6.82
CA GLY A 148 -22.51 -10.99 -5.55
C GLY A 148 -20.99 -10.95 -5.72
N GLN A 149 -20.44 -11.56 -6.80
CA GLN A 149 -19.01 -11.51 -7.09
C GLN A 149 -18.56 -10.08 -7.41
N LYS A 150 -19.33 -9.36 -8.23
CA LYS A 150 -19.05 -7.96 -8.58
C LYS A 150 -19.03 -7.07 -7.34
N VAL A 151 -20.01 -7.22 -6.43
CA VAL A 151 -20.07 -6.44 -5.18
C VAL A 151 -18.84 -6.72 -4.29
N VAL A 152 -18.51 -7.99 -4.05
CA VAL A 152 -17.33 -8.35 -3.23
C VAL A 152 -16.04 -7.82 -3.88
N PHE A 153 -15.93 -7.93 -5.20
CA PHE A 153 -14.79 -7.41 -5.95
C PHE A 153 -14.64 -5.88 -5.80
N VAL A 154 -15.73 -5.12 -5.94
CA VAL A 154 -15.70 -3.66 -5.72
C VAL A 154 -15.27 -3.33 -4.29
N VAL A 155 -15.77 -4.04 -3.28
CA VAL A 155 -15.36 -3.83 -1.88
C VAL A 155 -13.86 -4.07 -1.69
N ILE A 156 -13.33 -5.16 -2.27
CA ILE A 156 -11.88 -5.45 -2.26
C ILE A 156 -11.11 -4.29 -2.90
N MET A 157 -11.53 -3.83 -4.07
CA MET A 157 -10.87 -2.74 -4.79
C MET A 157 -10.92 -1.42 -4.02
N LEU A 158 -12.01 -1.12 -3.30
CA LEU A 158 -12.11 0.04 -2.42
C LEU A 158 -11.12 -0.04 -1.25
N ILE A 159 -10.97 -1.21 -0.63
CA ILE A 159 -10.00 -1.42 0.46
C ILE A 159 -8.56 -1.30 -0.06
N ILE A 160 -8.27 -1.89 -1.22
CA ILE A 160 -6.96 -1.79 -1.87
C ILE A 160 -6.65 -0.32 -2.16
N ALA A 161 -7.55 0.36 -2.88
CA ALA A 161 -7.37 1.74 -3.29
C ALA A 161 -7.20 2.67 -2.10
N THR A 162 -7.89 2.45 -0.98
CA THR A 162 -7.78 3.35 0.19
C THR A 162 -6.62 2.95 1.10
N SER A 163 -6.77 1.86 1.84
CA SER A 163 -5.90 1.48 2.94
C SER A 163 -4.59 0.84 2.48
N VAL A 164 -4.65 -0.12 1.55
CA VAL A 164 -3.44 -0.84 1.10
C VAL A 164 -2.50 0.12 0.37
N SER A 165 -3.02 0.87 -0.62
CA SER A 165 -2.22 1.84 -1.36
C SER A 165 -1.72 2.97 -0.46
N GLY A 166 -2.52 3.43 0.50
CA GLY A 166 -2.08 4.43 1.47
C GLY A 166 -0.86 3.96 2.30
N HIS A 167 -0.88 2.69 2.74
CA HIS A 167 0.25 2.10 3.46
C HIS A 167 1.48 1.92 2.55
N LEU A 168 1.27 1.43 1.32
CA LEU A 168 2.32 1.27 0.31
C LEU A 168 3.00 2.60 -0.01
N ILE A 169 2.24 3.66 -0.29
CA ILE A 169 2.76 5.00 -0.60
C ILE A 169 3.55 5.56 0.59
N ARG A 170 3.08 5.35 1.83
CA ARG A 170 3.80 5.78 3.03
C ARG A 170 5.18 5.13 3.14
N ILE A 171 5.28 3.82 2.89
CA ILE A 171 6.57 3.10 2.90
C ILE A 171 7.45 3.55 1.72
N PHE A 172 6.86 3.68 0.53
CA PHE A 172 7.54 4.13 -0.69
C PHE A 172 8.19 5.51 -0.50
N LEU A 173 7.44 6.50 -0.01
CA LEU A 173 7.95 7.84 0.23
C LEU A 173 9.01 7.88 1.33
N GLY A 174 8.82 7.10 2.39
CA GLY A 174 9.81 6.96 3.47
C GLY A 174 11.15 6.41 3.00
N SER A 175 11.13 5.53 1.99
CA SER A 175 12.34 5.03 1.34
C SER A 175 13.01 6.08 0.45
N PHE A 176 12.27 6.77 -0.42
CA PHE A 176 12.87 7.60 -1.48
C PHE A 176 13.39 8.96 -1.02
N THR A 177 12.73 9.61 -0.06
CA THR A 177 13.08 10.98 0.37
C THR A 177 14.51 11.09 0.92
N ASN A 178 15.07 10.01 1.48
CA ASN A 178 16.44 10.01 1.97
C ASN A 178 17.51 9.78 0.88
N TYR A 179 17.15 9.15 -0.25
CA TYR A 179 18.12 8.87 -1.32
C TYR A 179 18.27 10.04 -2.29
N LEU A 180 17.20 10.79 -2.57
CA LEU A 180 17.29 11.97 -3.44
C LEU A 180 18.21 13.05 -2.85
N SER A 181 18.10 13.33 -1.55
CA SER A 181 18.98 14.29 -0.87
C SER A 181 20.47 13.88 -0.91
N LEU A 182 20.76 12.57 -0.91
CA LEU A 182 22.12 12.02 -1.04
C LEU A 182 22.65 12.02 -2.48
N PHE A 183 21.80 11.88 -3.49
CA PHE A 183 22.23 11.78 -4.89
C PHE A 183 22.70 13.13 -5.46
N GLU A 184 22.18 14.25 -4.94
CA GLU A 184 22.52 15.59 -5.45
C GLU A 184 23.47 16.42 -4.57
N GLY A 185 23.75 15.99 -3.34
CA GLY A 185 24.82 16.57 -2.51
C GLY A 185 26.22 16.48 -3.14
N LYS A 186 26.38 15.72 -4.23
CA LYS A 186 27.62 15.63 -5.01
C LYS A 186 27.76 16.71 -6.09
N TYR A 187 26.68 17.40 -6.47
CA TYR A 187 26.70 18.46 -7.50
C TYR A 187 26.62 19.87 -6.92
N THR A 188 26.17 20.05 -5.67
CA THR A 188 26.08 21.37 -5.02
C THR A 188 27.38 21.87 -4.37
N LEU A 189 28.44 21.05 -4.32
CA LEU A 189 29.77 21.46 -3.83
C LEU A 189 30.63 22.23 -4.85
N LYS A 190 30.16 22.37 -6.10
CA LYS A 190 30.73 23.29 -7.07
C LYS A 190 29.78 24.47 -7.21
N ASP A 191 30.08 25.53 -6.47
CA ASP A 191 29.95 26.95 -6.88
C ASP A 191 29.44 27.89 -5.78
N LYS A 192 30.14 27.91 -4.64
CA LYS A 192 30.13 29.06 -3.71
C LYS A 192 31.55 29.45 -3.32
N ARG A 193 32.44 29.59 -4.32
CA ARG A 193 33.77 30.21 -4.16
C ARG A 193 33.87 31.54 -4.92
N ASN A 194 32.84 32.37 -4.86
CA ASN A 194 32.99 33.79 -5.14
C ASN A 194 33.22 34.53 -3.82
N GLY A 195 34.41 34.36 -3.27
CA GLY A 195 34.95 35.20 -2.21
C GLY A 195 35.82 36.28 -2.86
N GLN A 196 35.37 37.53 -2.80
CA GLN A 196 36.11 38.70 -3.23
C GLN A 196 37.33 38.88 -2.30
N TYR A 197 38.54 38.79 -2.86
CA TYR A 197 39.79 38.90 -2.10
C TYR A 197 40.15 40.37 -1.91
N ASP A 198 40.01 40.88 -0.69
CA ASP A 198 40.45 42.23 -0.32
C ASP A 198 41.80 42.12 0.40
N SER A 199 42.88 42.53 -0.29
CA SER A 199 44.29 42.29 0.10
C SER A 199 44.81 43.11 1.28
N SER A 200 43.95 43.82 2.03
CA SER A 200 44.42 44.81 3.02
C SER A 200 44.23 44.46 4.50
N LYS A 201 43.62 43.31 4.86
CA LYS A 201 43.61 42.85 6.26
C LYS A 201 43.69 41.32 6.32
N GLY A 202 44.82 40.80 6.79
CA GLY A 202 45.04 39.37 7.01
C GLY A 202 44.23 38.78 8.16
N ASN A 203 42.90 38.81 8.06
CA ASN A 203 41.99 38.16 9.00
C ASN A 203 41.08 37.20 8.24
N TYR A 204 41.25 35.91 8.50
CA TYR A 204 40.23 34.90 8.19
C TYR A 204 38.99 35.23 9.02
N GLN A 205 37.94 35.76 8.41
CA GLN A 205 36.62 35.75 9.02
C GLN A 205 36.11 34.31 9.01
N ASN A 206 36.14 33.68 10.18
CA ASN A 206 35.45 32.42 10.40
C ASN A 206 33.95 32.72 10.38
N THR A 207 33.33 32.61 9.20
CA THR A 207 31.87 32.67 9.10
C THR A 207 31.34 31.40 9.75
N ASN A 208 30.96 31.50 11.03
CA ASN A 208 30.20 30.45 11.69
C ASN A 208 28.91 30.24 10.89
N ILE A 209 28.86 29.14 10.14
CA ILE A 209 27.65 28.68 9.49
C ILE A 209 26.73 28.22 10.62
N VAL A 210 25.76 29.06 10.97
CA VAL A 210 24.67 28.67 11.88
C VAL A 210 23.67 27.89 11.02
N GLU A 211 23.74 26.57 11.11
CA GLU A 211 22.72 25.70 10.53
C GLU A 211 21.46 25.81 11.40
N GLU A 212 20.49 26.60 10.95
CA GLU A 212 19.19 26.70 11.61
C GLU A 212 18.31 25.52 11.18
N TYR A 213 18.35 24.43 11.94
CA TYR A 213 17.47 23.29 11.74
C TYR A 213 16.05 23.63 12.19
N THR A 214 15.20 24.06 11.26
CA THR A 214 13.74 24.16 11.52
C THR A 214 13.16 22.75 11.59
N TYR A 215 12.96 22.23 12.80
CA TYR A 215 12.23 20.99 12.99
C TYR A 215 10.73 21.27 12.93
N MET A 216 10.06 20.77 11.89
CA MET A 216 8.59 20.65 11.92
C MET A 216 8.21 19.57 12.93
N VAL A 217 7.70 19.97 14.09
CA VAL A 217 7.05 19.06 15.04
C VAL A 217 5.71 18.63 14.43
N LEU A 218 5.71 17.55 13.65
CA LEU A 218 4.50 16.90 13.16
C LEU A 218 3.66 16.41 14.35
N LYS A 219 2.60 17.15 14.67
CA LYS A 219 1.63 16.78 15.71
C LYS A 219 0.78 15.62 15.18
N ASP A 220 0.57 14.57 15.98
CA ASP A 220 -0.14 13.33 15.59
C ASP A 220 -1.55 13.55 14.95
N GLN A 221 -2.14 14.74 15.13
CA GLN A 221 -3.43 15.10 14.52
C GLN A 221 -3.37 15.34 13.00
N ASP A 222 -2.21 15.70 12.44
CA ASP A 222 -2.07 15.96 10.99
C ASP A 222 -1.96 14.66 10.17
N LEU A 223 -1.47 13.57 10.78
CA LEU A 223 -1.37 12.25 10.16
C LEU A 223 -2.74 11.67 9.77
N SER A 224 -3.79 11.91 10.58
CA SER A 224 -5.13 11.39 10.27
C SER A 224 -5.79 12.15 9.12
N ARG A 225 -5.59 13.47 9.05
CA ARG A 225 -6.17 14.34 8.00
C ARG A 225 -5.55 14.04 6.64
N GLY A 226 -4.23 13.92 6.56
CA GLY A 226 -3.53 13.55 5.32
C GLY A 226 -3.96 12.18 4.78
N LYS A 227 -4.15 11.19 5.68
CA LYS A 227 -4.65 9.86 5.33
C LYS A 227 -6.04 9.92 4.70
N ILE A 228 -6.98 10.68 5.31
CA ILE A 228 -8.35 10.84 4.81
C ILE A 228 -8.36 11.57 3.46
N ILE A 229 -7.57 12.64 3.29
CA ILE A 229 -7.46 13.36 2.01
C ILE A 229 -7.01 12.40 0.91
N GLY A 230 -5.97 11.60 1.16
CA GLY A 230 -5.50 10.61 0.19
C GLY A 230 -6.54 9.56 -0.17
N TYR A 231 -7.39 9.16 0.77
CA TYR A 231 -8.51 8.23 0.49
C TYR A 231 -9.52 8.87 -0.45
N LEU A 232 -9.94 10.10 -0.13
CA LEU A 232 -10.92 10.84 -0.93
C LEU A 232 -10.41 11.11 -2.35
N GLU A 233 -9.15 11.51 -2.51
CA GLU A 233 -8.55 11.76 -3.83
C GLU A 233 -8.57 10.51 -4.72
N ARG A 234 -8.17 9.35 -4.18
CA ARG A 234 -8.14 8.10 -4.96
C ARG A 234 -9.55 7.62 -5.33
N LEU A 235 -10.51 7.74 -4.41
CA LEU A 235 -11.90 7.41 -4.69
C LEU A 235 -12.49 8.33 -5.76
N LEU A 236 -12.20 9.63 -5.69
CA LEU A 236 -12.63 10.60 -6.70
C LEU A 236 -12.03 10.29 -8.07
N VAL A 237 -10.74 9.96 -8.14
CA VAL A 237 -10.07 9.54 -9.38
C VAL A 237 -10.72 8.27 -9.96
N ILE A 238 -11.01 7.27 -9.14
CA ILE A 238 -11.70 6.04 -9.58
C ILE A 238 -13.06 6.38 -10.18
N VAL A 239 -13.86 7.22 -9.51
CA VAL A 239 -15.18 7.65 -10.04
C VAL A 239 -15.01 8.37 -11.38
N LEU A 240 -14.03 9.26 -11.53
CA LEU A 240 -13.79 9.95 -12.79
C LEU A 240 -13.36 9.02 -13.93
N VAL A 241 -12.54 8.02 -13.65
CA VAL A 241 -12.14 6.99 -14.64
C VAL A 241 -13.35 6.16 -15.07
N MET A 242 -14.22 5.78 -14.13
CA MET A 242 -15.46 5.06 -14.44
C MET A 242 -16.42 5.86 -15.32
N ASN A 243 -16.39 7.20 -15.22
CA ASN A 243 -17.19 8.12 -16.04
C ASN A 243 -16.46 8.64 -17.30
N ASP A 244 -15.37 8.01 -17.71
CA ASP A 244 -14.56 8.43 -18.88
C ASP A 244 -14.06 9.88 -18.83
N SER A 245 -14.02 10.47 -17.63
CA SER A 245 -13.71 11.87 -17.39
C SER A 245 -12.26 12.05 -16.96
N ILE A 246 -11.32 11.50 -17.74
CA ILE A 246 -9.89 11.48 -17.41
C ILE A 246 -9.33 12.92 -17.33
N SER A 247 -9.83 13.85 -18.15
CA SER A 247 -9.44 15.26 -18.14
C SER A 247 -9.69 15.94 -16.78
N SER A 248 -10.73 15.51 -16.05
CA SER A 248 -11.06 16.06 -14.72
C SER A 248 -10.03 15.69 -13.66
N ILE A 249 -9.24 14.63 -13.87
CA ILE A 249 -8.15 14.25 -12.97
C ILE A 249 -7.05 15.32 -13.00
N ALA A 250 -6.76 15.92 -14.17
CA ALA A 250 -5.81 17.00 -14.30
C ALA A 250 -6.23 18.24 -13.50
N PHE A 251 -7.53 18.54 -13.47
CA PHE A 251 -8.08 19.64 -12.66
C PHE A 251 -7.85 19.41 -11.15
N ILE A 252 -8.06 18.17 -10.67
CA ILE A 252 -7.80 17.82 -9.26
C ILE A 252 -6.32 18.02 -8.90
N ILE A 253 -5.40 17.56 -9.76
CA ILE A 253 -3.96 17.74 -9.57
C ILE A 253 -3.62 19.23 -9.51
N ALA A 254 -4.11 20.00 -10.48
CA ALA A 254 -3.86 21.43 -10.54
C ALA A 254 -4.38 22.15 -9.29
N ALA A 255 -5.62 21.87 -8.88
CA ALA A 255 -6.20 22.44 -7.66
C ALA A 255 -5.36 22.10 -6.43
N LYS A 256 -4.91 20.84 -6.29
CA LYS A 256 -4.04 20.41 -5.20
C LYS A 256 -2.73 21.18 -5.18
N SER A 257 -2.07 21.34 -6.33
CA SER A 257 -0.82 22.09 -6.46
C SER A 257 -0.99 23.58 -6.12
N ILE A 258 -2.10 24.21 -6.52
CA ILE A 258 -2.38 25.63 -6.22
C ILE A 258 -2.51 25.85 -4.71
N THR A 259 -3.23 24.97 -3.99
CA THR A 259 -3.40 25.12 -2.53
C THR A 259 -2.08 25.00 -1.76
N ARG A 260 -1.07 24.39 -2.38
CA ARG A 260 0.24 24.12 -1.78
C ARG A 260 1.38 24.90 -2.44
N PHE A 261 1.07 25.86 -3.29
CA PHE A 261 2.06 26.56 -4.11
C PHE A 261 3.22 27.14 -3.30
N LYS A 262 2.93 27.82 -2.17
CA LYS A 262 3.97 28.39 -1.29
C LYS A 262 4.90 27.36 -0.64
N GLN A 263 4.44 26.11 -0.50
CA GLN A 263 5.24 25.03 0.10
C GLN A 263 6.11 24.32 -0.94
N LEU A 264 5.81 24.48 -2.24
CA LEU A 264 6.62 23.94 -3.33
C LEU A 264 7.98 24.66 -3.49
N ASP A 265 8.16 25.82 -2.84
CA ASP A 265 9.46 26.50 -2.78
C ASP A 265 10.47 25.72 -1.91
N ASP A 266 9.99 24.93 -0.96
CA ASP A 266 10.81 23.96 -0.23
C ASP A 266 10.97 22.71 -1.09
N ARG A 267 12.22 22.46 -1.52
CA ARG A 267 12.57 21.37 -2.42
C ARG A 267 12.21 19.99 -1.86
N ASP A 268 12.55 19.72 -0.61
CA ASP A 268 12.34 18.40 0.00
C ASP A 268 10.84 18.13 0.12
N TRP A 269 10.08 19.17 0.47
CA TRP A 269 8.63 19.12 0.50
C TRP A 269 8.03 18.92 -0.90
N ALA A 270 8.55 19.62 -1.91
CA ALA A 270 8.07 19.53 -3.29
C ALA A 270 8.28 18.14 -3.89
N GLU A 271 9.46 17.54 -3.71
CA GLU A 271 9.77 16.18 -4.16
C GLU A 271 8.86 15.15 -3.47
N TYR A 272 8.72 15.25 -2.14
CA TYR A 272 7.81 14.40 -1.37
C TYR A 272 6.36 14.51 -1.87
N PHE A 273 5.87 15.73 -2.08
CA PHE A 273 4.51 16.00 -2.52
C PHE A 273 4.24 15.48 -3.94
N LEU A 274 5.18 15.71 -4.87
CA LEU A 274 5.08 15.28 -6.26
C LEU A 274 5.10 13.75 -6.37
N LEU A 275 6.10 13.10 -5.77
CA LEU A 275 6.21 11.64 -5.78
C LEU A 275 4.97 10.99 -5.18
N GLY A 276 4.49 11.52 -4.04
CA GLY A 276 3.32 10.97 -3.36
C GLY A 276 2.04 11.12 -4.17
N THR A 277 1.81 12.29 -4.75
CA THR A 277 0.61 12.58 -5.54
C THR A 277 0.60 11.80 -6.85
N LEU A 278 1.71 11.75 -7.57
CA LEU A 278 1.82 11.01 -8.84
C LEU A 278 1.65 9.50 -8.61
N ALA A 279 2.33 8.93 -7.61
CA ALA A 279 2.16 7.51 -7.28
C ALA A 279 0.72 7.17 -6.87
N SER A 280 0.09 8.03 -6.05
CA SER A 280 -1.29 7.84 -5.62
C SER A 280 -2.29 7.86 -6.78
N ILE A 281 -2.14 8.81 -7.69
CA ILE A 281 -3.04 8.97 -8.83
C ILE A 281 -2.82 7.87 -9.86
N PHE A 282 -1.57 7.51 -10.12
CA PHE A 282 -1.24 6.37 -10.99
C PHE A 282 -1.93 5.09 -10.52
N LEU A 283 -1.80 4.75 -9.23
CA LEU A 283 -2.48 3.58 -8.66
C LEU A 283 -4.00 3.69 -8.77
N ALA A 284 -4.59 4.85 -8.47
CA ALA A 284 -6.04 5.04 -8.56
C ALA A 284 -6.57 4.90 -10.00
N ILE A 285 -5.83 5.37 -11.01
CA ILE A 285 -6.17 5.18 -12.43
C ILE A 285 -6.17 3.70 -12.78
N VAL A 286 -5.10 2.97 -12.41
CA VAL A 286 -5.00 1.53 -12.66
C VAL A 286 -6.17 0.78 -12.02
N TYR A 287 -6.50 1.09 -10.77
CA TYR A 287 -7.65 0.47 -10.09
C TYR A 287 -8.98 0.83 -10.75
N GLY A 288 -9.18 2.08 -11.15
CA GLY A 288 -10.40 2.52 -11.84
C GLY A 288 -10.62 1.78 -13.16
N ILE A 289 -9.55 1.59 -13.94
CA ILE A 289 -9.58 0.82 -15.19
C ILE A 289 -9.95 -0.63 -14.90
N ILE A 290 -9.30 -1.28 -13.92
CA ILE A 290 -9.59 -2.66 -13.53
C ILE A 290 -11.06 -2.83 -13.11
N ILE A 291 -11.61 -1.90 -12.31
CA ILE A 291 -13.01 -1.94 -11.89
C ILE A 291 -13.94 -1.79 -13.11
N LYS A 292 -13.66 -0.83 -14.00
CA LYS A 292 -14.47 -0.55 -15.18
C LYS A 292 -14.58 -1.74 -16.13
N PHE A 293 -13.53 -2.56 -16.23
CA PHE A 293 -13.52 -3.75 -17.06
C PHE A 293 -14.33 -4.92 -16.49
N ILE A 294 -14.50 -4.98 -15.17
CA ILE A 294 -15.16 -6.10 -14.48
C ILE A 294 -16.63 -5.81 -14.15
N VAL A 295 -16.97 -4.56 -13.84
CA VAL A 295 -18.31 -4.13 -13.42
C VAL A 295 -19.12 -3.67 -14.60
#